data_AF-A0A7J8XIJ9-F1
#
_entry.id   AF-A0A7J8XIJ9-F1
#
_cell.length_a   1.000
_cell.length_b   1.000
_cell.length_c   1.000
_cell.angle_alpha   90.00
_cell.angle_beta   90.00
_cell.angle_gamma   90.00
#
_symmetry.space_group_name_H-M   'P 1'
#
loop_
_entity.id
_entity.type
_entity.pdbx_description
1 polymer ?
#
loop_
_entity_poly.entity_id
_entity_poly.type
_entity_poly.pdbx_seq_one_letter_code
_entity_poly.pdbx_strand_id
1 'polypeptide(L)'
;MEKLTDSERIELNKSNLRRTIDEIQDQASSVLLLNLQWKDVEKVLDSAQSSVEERLKEVTSKEHEMNERANRLEKEIERKEKLVKDQFETLKVKEEELGRQFRDLELGNKFYEERLREVELKQKQLEELKLKEEEFVSKEKAFEKRCREFELEKKELERRRKDLEFSVKHCKEVKLMEKSVKDKLLEVGVKEKYLEKCMSEYELKEKQFGLKKKRFGEHCVQFEMEERAFKERRRDLEVNVKQYEQLYKRLGVTEKWVQKQLGVIERKEEEFELRERDLRQRRRDFEFAQNCLQKDLKDLKFKSEQFEERFREATLMENSLKTRFQELKEKEQQFRLKMNHFEQRSRDFAKKETSLEKGYQDLEAKQKHNEECLRKIKLKEKQKEESSEELARKHKCLKEFELKETCLELRCQEIEAKEKHYDECLRKVELREKEIEEISAKHKRKHEQQSRDLEFNVKKCEERSEDLEAREKKLAEWSKELERNSLASALHPQVKVNEAAGSLLAKCSVDHSSPAHLRFCVSMDGKDLQMFLNGRWKEHGSIGNEIAMALKLSGDPAKLVLDAME
;
A
#
# COMPACT_ATOMS: atom_id res chain seq x y z
N MET A 1 15.84 -47.69 -47.20
CA MET A 1 16.66 -46.55 -46.74
C MET A 1 16.95 -45.70 -47.96
N GLU A 2 16.06 -44.78 -48.31
CA GLU A 2 16.39 -43.73 -49.27
C GLU A 2 17.43 -42.83 -48.61
N LYS A 3 18.63 -42.80 -49.19
CA LYS A 3 19.62 -41.79 -48.86
C LYS A 3 19.06 -40.48 -49.40
N LEU A 4 18.60 -39.61 -48.50
CA LEU A 4 18.28 -38.21 -48.82
C LEU A 4 19.42 -37.67 -49.68
N THR A 5 19.07 -37.11 -50.83
CA THR A 5 20.06 -36.50 -51.72
C THR A 5 20.71 -35.33 -50.99
N ASP A 6 21.99 -35.04 -51.27
CA ASP A 6 22.71 -33.95 -50.60
C ASP A 6 21.95 -32.60 -50.69
N SER A 7 21.13 -32.42 -51.73
CA SER A 7 20.23 -31.27 -51.91
C SER A 7 19.13 -31.16 -50.83
N GLU A 8 18.46 -32.25 -50.49
CA GLU A 8 17.37 -32.24 -49.48
C GLU A 8 17.93 -32.04 -48.06
N ARG A 9 19.13 -32.57 -47.81
CA ARG A 9 19.83 -32.39 -46.53
C ARG A 9 20.27 -30.93 -46.34
N ILE A 10 20.65 -30.26 -47.42
CA ILE A 10 20.95 -28.81 -47.44
C ILE A 10 19.69 -27.99 -47.18
N GLU A 11 18.55 -28.32 -47.79
CA GLU A 11 17.28 -27.63 -47.52
C GLU A 11 16.80 -27.80 -46.08
N LEU A 12 16.90 -29.01 -45.53
CA LEU A 12 16.55 -29.27 -44.13
C LEU A 12 17.44 -28.49 -43.16
N ASN A 13 18.75 -28.42 -43.43
CA ASN A 13 19.66 -27.59 -42.64
C ASN A 13 19.35 -26.09 -42.78
N LYS A 14 18.97 -25.62 -43.98
CA LYS A 14 18.54 -24.24 -44.19
C LYS A 14 17.28 -23.89 -43.40
N SER A 15 16.30 -24.77 -43.36
CA SER A 15 15.06 -24.56 -42.60
C SER A 15 15.28 -24.64 -41.10
N ASN A 16 16.12 -25.56 -40.62
CA ASN A 16 16.53 -25.63 -39.22
C ASN A 16 17.27 -24.35 -38.79
N LEU A 17 18.25 -23.89 -39.58
CA LEU A 17 19.00 -22.68 -39.29
C LEU A 17 18.10 -21.44 -39.23
N ARG A 18 17.11 -21.37 -40.14
CA ARG A 18 16.12 -20.28 -40.15
C ARG A 18 15.26 -20.29 -38.88
N ARG A 19 14.80 -21.47 -38.45
CA ARG A 19 14.08 -21.62 -37.18
C ARG A 19 14.92 -21.21 -35.97
N THR A 20 16.21 -21.58 -35.94
CA THR A 20 17.12 -21.19 -34.85
C THR A 20 17.37 -19.68 -34.85
N ILE A 21 17.48 -19.06 -36.03
CA ILE A 21 17.61 -17.60 -36.16
C ILE A 21 16.33 -16.90 -35.68
N ASP A 22 15.16 -17.42 -36.03
CA ASP A 22 13.87 -16.88 -35.58
C ASP A 22 13.71 -17.00 -34.05
N GLU A 23 14.08 -18.14 -33.45
CA GLU A 23 14.09 -18.35 -31.99
C GLU A 23 15.06 -17.40 -31.27
N ILE A 24 16.26 -17.19 -31.83
CA ILE A 24 17.23 -16.23 -31.29
C ILE A 24 16.67 -14.80 -31.38
N GLN A 25 15.96 -14.48 -32.46
CA GLN A 25 15.39 -13.15 -32.67
C GLN A 25 14.20 -12.86 -31.74
N ASP A 26 13.38 -13.87 -31.45
CA ASP A 26 12.30 -13.78 -30.45
C ASP A 26 12.85 -13.63 -29.02
N GLN A 27 13.91 -14.37 -28.69
CA GLN A 27 14.60 -14.21 -27.41
C GLN A 27 15.28 -12.85 -27.29
N ALA A 28 15.92 -12.35 -28.35
CA ALA A 28 16.52 -11.02 -28.39
C ALA A 28 15.47 -9.92 -28.19
N SER A 29 14.27 -10.09 -28.74
CA SER A 29 13.15 -9.17 -28.56
C SER A 29 12.68 -9.12 -27.09
N SER A 30 12.66 -10.26 -26.40
CA SER A 30 12.33 -10.34 -24.98
C SER A 30 13.39 -9.66 -24.10
N VAL A 31 14.68 -9.83 -24.42
CA VAL A 31 15.78 -9.16 -23.73
C VAL A 31 15.75 -7.64 -23.94
N LEU A 32 15.42 -7.17 -25.15
CA LEU A 32 15.26 -5.75 -25.44
C LEU A 32 14.09 -5.13 -24.66
N LEU A 33 12.97 -5.84 -24.56
CA LEU A 33 11.82 -5.42 -23.76
C LEU A 33 12.17 -5.32 -22.27
N LEU A 34 12.89 -6.31 -21.72
CA LEU A 34 13.36 -6.29 -20.34
C LEU A 34 14.30 -5.11 -20.08
N ASN A 35 15.19 -4.80 -21.02
CA ASN A 35 16.14 -3.68 -20.91
C ASN A 35 15.40 -2.32 -20.93
N LEU A 36 14.34 -2.19 -21.74
CA LEU A 36 13.45 -1.03 -21.70
C LEU A 36 12.74 -0.89 -20.35
N GLN A 37 12.18 -1.98 -19.83
CA GLN A 37 11.52 -1.98 -18.51
C GLN A 37 12.50 -1.64 -17.38
N TRP A 38 13.72 -2.17 -17.43
CA TRP A 38 14.77 -1.87 -16.46
C TRP A 38 15.15 -0.39 -16.47
N LYS A 39 15.28 0.22 -17.65
CA LYS A 39 15.50 1.66 -17.80
C LYS A 39 14.37 2.51 -17.21
N ASP A 40 13.12 2.07 -17.34
CA ASP A 40 12.00 2.77 -16.73
C ASP A 40 12.02 2.64 -15.20
N VAL A 41 12.43 1.50 -14.66
CA VAL A 41 12.66 1.31 -13.22
C VAL A 41 13.82 2.18 -12.71
N GLU A 42 14.95 2.22 -13.41
CA GLU A 42 16.09 3.09 -13.06
C GLU A 42 15.67 4.56 -12.99
N LYS A 43 14.92 5.05 -13.99
CA LYS A 43 14.41 6.44 -13.96
C LYS A 43 13.51 6.72 -12.76
N VAL A 44 12.65 5.76 -12.38
CA VAL A 44 11.77 5.91 -11.22
C VAL A 44 12.59 5.93 -9.93
N LEU A 45 13.62 5.08 -9.83
CA LEU A 45 14.53 5.06 -8.68
C LEU A 45 15.35 6.34 -8.58
N ASP A 46 15.90 6.83 -9.68
CA ASP A 46 16.66 8.09 -9.73
C ASP A 46 15.78 9.29 -9.35
N SER A 47 14.54 9.31 -9.83
CA SER A 47 13.56 10.33 -9.47
C SER A 47 13.17 10.26 -7.98
N ALA A 48 12.95 9.06 -7.45
CA ALA A 48 12.66 8.86 -6.04
C ALA A 48 13.84 9.27 -5.15
N GLN A 49 15.07 8.90 -5.53
CA GLN A 49 16.29 9.30 -4.84
C GLN A 49 16.44 10.83 -4.84
N SER A 50 16.28 11.48 -5.99
CA SER A 50 16.37 12.94 -6.11
C SER A 50 15.35 13.64 -5.22
N SER A 51 14.11 13.12 -5.17
CA SER A 51 13.06 13.65 -4.31
C SER A 51 13.38 13.48 -2.82
N VAL A 52 13.92 12.33 -2.42
CA VAL A 52 14.34 12.08 -1.02
C VAL A 52 15.50 12.98 -0.62
N GLU A 53 16.50 13.15 -1.48
CA GLU A 53 17.63 14.06 -1.24
C GLU A 53 17.19 15.52 -1.11
N GLU A 54 16.24 15.97 -1.92
CA GLU A 54 15.68 17.31 -1.83
C GLU A 54 14.94 17.51 -0.50
N ARG A 55 14.12 16.52 -0.09
CA ARG A 55 13.45 16.56 1.22
C ARG A 55 14.44 16.51 2.38
N LEU A 56 15.54 15.78 2.26
CA LEU A 56 16.59 15.75 3.28
C LEU A 56 17.24 17.13 3.42
N LYS A 57 17.56 17.80 2.30
CA LYS A 57 18.08 19.18 2.30
C LYS A 57 17.08 20.15 2.95
N GLU A 58 15.81 20.05 2.61
CA GLU A 58 14.77 20.87 3.23
C GLU A 58 14.67 20.66 4.75
N VAL A 59 14.69 19.39 5.20
CA VAL A 59 14.64 19.04 6.63
C VAL A 59 15.87 19.58 7.35
N THR A 60 17.08 19.38 6.83
CA THR A 60 18.31 19.90 7.45
C THR A 60 18.32 21.43 7.52
N SER A 61 17.80 22.12 6.50
CA SER A 61 17.65 23.58 6.53
C SER A 61 16.66 24.03 7.61
N LYS A 62 15.50 23.37 7.71
CA LYS A 62 14.49 23.67 8.74
C LYS A 62 14.99 23.36 10.14
N GLU A 63 15.74 22.28 10.32
CA GLU A 63 16.39 21.93 11.59
C GLU A 63 17.37 23.02 12.01
N HIS A 64 18.21 23.50 11.09
CA HIS A 64 19.12 24.61 11.36
C HIS A 64 18.38 25.89 11.74
N GLU A 65 17.32 26.26 11.01
CA GLU A 65 16.48 27.41 11.35
C GLU A 65 15.81 27.28 12.72
N MET A 66 15.30 26.09 13.06
CA MET A 66 14.73 25.81 14.37
C MET A 66 15.78 25.94 15.48
N ASN A 67 16.98 25.43 15.27
CA ASN A 67 18.07 25.53 16.22
C ASN A 67 18.50 26.99 16.46
N GLU A 68 18.59 27.78 15.40
CA GLU A 68 18.84 29.23 15.48
C GLU A 68 17.72 29.97 16.24
N ARG A 69 16.46 29.58 16.03
CA ARG A 69 15.33 30.14 16.81
C ARG A 69 15.42 29.74 18.29
N ALA A 70 15.75 28.49 18.59
CA ALA A 70 15.93 28.01 19.97
C ALA A 70 17.03 28.81 20.70
N ASN A 71 18.20 28.95 20.08
CA ASN A 71 19.32 29.73 20.62
C ASN A 71 18.96 31.21 20.86
N ARG A 72 18.14 31.81 19.98
CA ARG A 72 17.65 33.18 20.18
C ARG A 72 16.73 33.29 21.39
N LEU A 73 15.81 32.36 21.55
CA LEU A 73 14.88 32.33 22.68
C LEU A 73 15.61 32.09 24.00
N GLU A 74 16.60 31.19 24.01
CA GLU A 74 17.40 30.91 25.20
C GLU A 74 18.15 32.15 25.68
N LYS A 75 18.79 32.91 24.77
CA LYS A 75 19.42 34.20 25.09
C LYS A 75 18.41 35.26 25.56
N GLU A 76 17.17 35.23 25.07
CA GLU A 76 16.14 36.16 25.53
C GLU A 76 15.66 35.82 26.95
N ILE A 77 15.49 34.54 27.25
CA ILE A 77 15.16 34.03 28.58
C ILE A 77 16.26 34.44 29.57
N GLU A 78 17.53 34.18 29.25
CA GLU A 78 18.66 34.53 30.13
C GLU A 78 18.72 36.04 30.43
N ARG A 79 18.44 36.90 29.43
CA ARG A 79 18.34 38.36 29.64
C ARG A 79 17.17 38.73 30.54
N LYS A 80 16.00 38.10 30.36
CA LYS A 80 14.81 38.36 31.18
C LYS A 80 15.01 37.89 32.62
N GLU A 81 15.63 36.74 32.83
CA GLU A 81 15.97 36.24 34.16
C GLU A 81 16.91 37.19 34.89
N LYS A 82 17.94 37.68 34.19
CA LYS A 82 18.86 38.69 34.75
C LYS A 82 18.12 39.98 35.12
N LEU A 83 17.24 40.47 34.23
CA LEU A 83 16.44 41.66 34.49
C LEU A 83 15.51 41.48 35.71
N VAL A 84 14.83 40.34 35.81
CA VAL A 84 13.95 40.02 36.95
C VAL A 84 14.76 39.95 38.24
N LYS A 85 15.95 39.36 38.21
CA LYS A 85 16.85 39.30 39.37
C LYS A 85 17.28 40.70 39.83
N ASP A 86 17.67 41.56 38.88
CA ASP A 86 18.05 42.94 39.19
C ASP A 86 16.86 43.76 39.74
N GLN A 87 15.65 43.53 39.21
CA GLN A 87 14.42 44.14 39.72
C GLN A 87 14.10 43.67 41.14
N PHE A 88 14.27 42.38 41.43
CA PHE A 88 14.03 41.82 42.75
C PHE A 88 14.98 42.41 43.80
N GLU A 89 16.27 42.54 43.46
CA GLU A 89 17.24 43.17 44.37
C GLU A 89 16.92 44.65 44.61
N THR A 90 16.46 45.36 43.57
CA THR A 90 16.00 46.75 43.70
C THR A 90 14.77 46.87 44.61
N LEU A 91 13.80 45.96 44.49
CA LEU A 91 12.61 45.93 45.34
C LEU A 91 12.97 45.66 46.79
N LYS A 92 13.90 44.73 47.05
CA LYS A 92 14.40 44.42 48.38
C LYS A 92 15.02 45.64 49.07
N VAL A 93 15.84 46.41 48.35
CA VAL A 93 16.39 47.67 48.88
C VAL A 93 15.29 48.68 49.20
N LYS A 94 14.26 48.80 48.35
CA LYS A 94 13.11 49.69 48.59
C LYS A 94 12.26 49.25 49.79
N GLU A 95 12.09 47.95 49.99
CA GLU A 95 11.40 47.38 51.16
C GLU A 95 12.14 47.73 52.45
N GLU A 96 13.47 47.55 52.48
CA GLU A 96 14.29 47.92 53.63
C GLU A 96 14.22 49.42 53.93
N GLU A 97 14.20 50.25 52.89
CA GLU A 97 14.08 51.71 53.01
C GLU A 97 12.71 52.13 53.56
N LEU A 98 11.62 51.56 53.05
CA LEU A 98 10.29 51.76 53.62
C LEU A 98 10.25 51.32 55.08
N GLY A 99 10.86 50.18 55.41
CA GLY A 99 10.99 49.70 56.78
C GLY A 99 11.72 50.68 57.70
N ARG A 100 12.75 51.38 57.21
CA ARG A 100 13.41 52.48 57.94
C ARG A 100 12.47 53.67 58.13
N GLN A 101 11.79 54.11 57.07
CA GLN A 101 10.84 55.23 57.13
C GLN A 101 9.69 54.98 58.10
N PHE A 102 9.16 53.76 58.17
CA PHE A 102 8.13 53.41 59.14
C PHE A 102 8.63 53.51 60.58
N ARG A 103 9.87 53.04 60.87
CA ARG A 103 10.46 53.18 62.21
C ARG A 103 10.67 54.65 62.60
N ASP A 104 11.13 55.48 61.67
CA ASP A 104 11.30 56.91 61.91
C ASP A 104 9.95 57.61 62.15
N LEU A 105 8.90 57.22 61.42
CA LEU A 105 7.55 57.72 61.61
C LEU A 105 6.98 57.32 62.97
N GLU A 106 7.18 56.07 63.41
CA GLU A 106 6.78 55.58 64.72
C GLU A 106 7.48 56.37 65.85
N LEU A 107 8.78 56.64 65.72
CA LEU A 107 9.53 57.47 66.66
C LEU A 107 9.00 58.92 66.67
N GLY A 108 8.72 59.47 65.50
CA GLY A 108 8.09 60.78 65.35
C GLY A 108 6.73 60.85 66.05
N ASN A 109 5.89 59.83 65.88
CA ASN A 109 4.57 59.78 66.51
C ASN A 109 4.68 59.72 68.05
N LYS A 110 5.60 58.90 68.59
CA LYS A 110 5.88 58.87 70.04
C LYS A 110 6.28 60.25 70.57
N PHE A 111 7.10 60.99 69.83
CA PHE A 111 7.48 62.35 70.19
C PHE A 111 6.29 63.33 70.17
N TYR A 112 5.39 63.21 69.19
CA TYR A 112 4.16 64.02 69.16
C TYR A 112 3.22 63.69 70.32
N GLU A 113 3.05 62.41 70.66
CA GLU A 113 2.27 61.97 71.82
C GLU A 113 2.83 62.53 73.14
N GLU A 114 4.16 62.51 73.31
CA GLU A 114 4.81 63.07 74.49
C GLU A 114 4.63 64.59 74.58
N ARG A 115 4.78 65.31 73.46
CA ARG A 115 4.50 66.75 73.39
C ARG A 115 3.03 67.06 73.68
N LEU A 116 2.10 66.22 73.23
CA LEU A 116 0.68 66.40 73.52
C LEU A 116 0.41 66.28 75.03
N ARG A 117 0.99 65.27 75.69
CA ARG A 117 0.92 65.12 77.16
C ARG A 117 1.52 66.31 77.89
N GLU A 118 2.63 66.85 77.42
CA GLU A 118 3.25 68.06 78.00
C GLU A 118 2.34 69.29 77.88
N VAL A 119 1.70 69.47 76.72
CA VAL A 119 0.74 70.56 76.48
C VAL A 119 -0.49 70.40 77.38
N GLU A 120 -1.04 69.20 77.50
CA GLU A 120 -2.17 68.92 78.41
C GLU A 120 -1.83 69.25 79.87
N LEU A 121 -0.61 68.95 80.33
CA LEU A 121 -0.16 69.29 81.67
C LEU A 121 -0.06 70.81 81.87
N LYS A 122 0.50 71.53 80.90
CA LYS A 122 0.58 73.01 80.93
C LYS A 122 -0.80 73.66 80.90
N GLN A 123 -1.75 73.08 80.16
CA GLN A 123 -3.15 73.54 80.13
C GLN A 123 -3.78 73.44 81.53
N LYS A 124 -3.61 72.32 82.23
CA LYS A 124 -4.11 72.13 83.60
C LYS A 124 -3.52 73.15 84.58
N GLN A 125 -2.22 73.42 84.47
CA GLN A 125 -1.56 74.45 85.29
C GLN A 125 -2.10 75.86 85.02
N LEU A 126 -2.43 76.18 83.77
CA LEU A 126 -3.04 77.46 83.39
C LEU A 126 -4.44 77.61 84.00
N GLU A 127 -5.23 76.54 83.99
CA GLU A 127 -6.58 76.49 84.60
C GLU A 127 -6.52 76.77 86.11
N GLU A 128 -5.56 76.16 86.82
CA GLU A 128 -5.32 76.43 88.25
C GLU A 128 -4.90 77.89 88.53
N LEU A 129 -4.09 78.49 87.64
CA LEU A 129 -3.70 79.89 87.76
C LEU A 129 -4.88 80.84 87.53
N LYS A 130 -5.78 80.53 86.60
CA LYS A 130 -7.02 81.31 86.40
C LYS A 130 -7.91 81.28 87.65
N LEU A 131 -8.07 80.12 88.29
CA LEU A 131 -8.84 80.03 89.54
C LEU A 131 -8.21 80.88 90.67
N LYS A 132 -6.88 80.89 90.77
CA LYS A 132 -6.17 81.75 91.72
C LYS A 132 -6.33 83.23 91.40
N GLU A 133 -6.32 83.62 90.12
CA GLU A 133 -6.58 84.99 89.68
C GLU A 133 -8.00 85.44 90.07
N GLU A 134 -9.01 84.60 89.87
CA GLU A 134 -10.38 84.87 90.31
C GLU A 134 -10.49 85.03 91.85
N GLU A 135 -9.77 84.21 92.63
CA GLU A 135 -9.66 84.39 94.08
C GLU A 135 -9.02 85.73 94.43
N PHE A 136 -7.96 86.15 93.73
CA PHE A 136 -7.31 87.45 93.94
C PHE A 136 -8.25 88.61 93.62
N VAL A 137 -9.00 88.54 92.52
CA VAL A 137 -10.02 89.54 92.16
C VAL A 137 -11.10 89.64 93.25
N SER A 138 -11.50 88.52 93.85
CA SER A 138 -12.46 88.55 94.97
C SER A 138 -11.88 89.23 96.23
N LYS A 139 -10.59 89.01 96.53
CA LYS A 139 -9.87 89.65 97.64
C LYS A 139 -9.66 91.15 97.41
N GLU A 140 -9.35 91.55 96.17
CA GLU A 140 -9.23 92.94 95.77
C GLU A 140 -10.54 93.69 95.95
N LYS A 141 -11.67 93.14 95.48
CA LYS A 141 -13.01 93.71 95.71
C LYS A 141 -13.34 93.86 97.20
N ALA A 142 -12.95 92.89 98.03
CA ALA A 142 -13.13 92.97 99.48
C ALA A 142 -12.23 94.04 100.12
N PHE A 143 -11.03 94.26 99.60
CA PHE A 143 -10.13 95.32 100.05
C PHE A 143 -10.64 96.70 99.63
N GLU A 144 -11.12 96.86 98.40
CA GLU A 144 -11.70 98.11 97.89
C GLU A 144 -12.93 98.54 98.72
N LYS A 145 -13.78 97.57 99.11
CA LYS A 145 -14.90 97.83 100.03
C LYS A 145 -14.42 98.39 101.37
N ARG A 146 -13.37 97.82 101.96
CA ARG A 146 -12.74 98.32 103.20
C ARG A 146 -12.14 99.72 103.02
N CYS A 147 -11.54 100.02 101.87
CA CYS A 147 -11.05 101.37 101.57
C CYS A 147 -12.17 102.40 101.54
N ARG A 148 -13.34 102.05 100.97
CA ARG A 148 -14.52 102.93 100.98
C ARG A 148 -15.07 103.15 102.39
N GLU A 149 -15.05 102.13 103.25
CA GLU A 149 -15.41 102.24 104.67
C GLU A 149 -14.47 103.21 105.41
N PHE A 150 -13.15 103.08 105.20
CA PHE A 150 -12.14 103.99 105.75
C PHE A 150 -12.31 105.44 105.26
N GLU A 151 -12.67 105.67 103.99
CA GLU A 151 -12.93 107.01 103.48
C GLU A 151 -14.16 107.65 104.13
N LEU A 152 -15.20 106.88 104.42
CA LEU A 152 -16.37 107.37 105.16
C LEU A 152 -16.00 107.71 106.61
N GLU A 153 -15.17 106.90 107.26
CA GLU A 153 -14.67 107.16 108.62
C GLU A 153 -13.77 108.41 108.67
N LYS A 154 -12.94 108.62 107.64
CA LYS A 154 -12.17 109.87 107.47
C LYS A 154 -13.09 111.09 107.34
N LYS A 155 -14.17 111.01 106.55
CA LYS A 155 -15.17 112.09 106.42
C LYS A 155 -15.90 112.37 107.73
N GLU A 156 -16.20 111.33 108.52
CA GLU A 156 -16.81 111.47 109.85
C GLU A 156 -15.87 112.17 110.85
N LEU A 157 -14.58 111.80 110.87
CA LEU A 157 -13.55 112.50 111.66
C LEU A 157 -13.35 113.96 111.20
N GLU A 158 -13.47 114.23 109.91
CA GLU A 158 -13.41 115.58 109.35
C GLU A 158 -14.65 116.42 109.71
N ARG A 159 -15.82 115.78 109.88
CA ARG A 159 -17.01 116.38 110.52
C ARG A 159 -16.74 116.72 111.99
N ARG A 160 -16.19 115.78 112.76
CA ARG A 160 -15.80 116.00 114.17
C ARG A 160 -14.75 117.11 114.32
N ARG A 161 -13.82 117.25 113.36
CA ARG A 161 -12.87 118.37 113.32
C ARG A 161 -13.58 119.71 113.13
N LYS A 162 -14.57 119.78 112.23
CA LYS A 162 -15.38 121.00 112.00
C LYS A 162 -16.28 121.32 113.21
N ASP A 163 -16.80 120.31 113.90
CA ASP A 163 -17.58 120.50 115.15
C ASP A 163 -16.70 121.03 116.30
N LEU A 164 -15.42 120.61 116.39
CA LEU A 164 -14.42 121.18 117.30
C LEU A 164 -13.99 122.60 116.88
N GLU A 165 -13.91 122.88 115.58
CA GLU A 165 -13.60 124.22 115.02
C GLU A 165 -14.72 125.24 115.26
N PHE A 166 -15.98 124.78 115.38
CA PHE A 166 -17.13 125.58 115.82
C PHE A 166 -17.20 125.81 117.34
N SER A 167 -16.46 125.05 118.16
CA SER A 167 -16.43 125.20 119.63
C SER A 167 -15.29 126.10 120.16
N VAL A 168 -14.53 126.79 119.31
CA VAL A 168 -13.42 127.70 119.74
C VAL A 168 -13.57 129.16 119.23
N LYS A 169 -14.79 129.61 118.88
CA LYS A 169 -15.05 131.04 118.61
C LYS A 169 -16.42 131.52 119.12
N HIS A 170 -16.57 131.72 120.43
CA HIS A 170 -17.24 132.90 121.03
C HIS A 170 -17.20 132.90 122.59
N CYS A 171 -16.45 133.85 123.20
CA CYS A 171 -16.68 134.47 124.52
C CYS A 171 -15.85 135.78 124.53
N LYS A 172 -16.33 136.90 123.97
CA LYS A 172 -17.24 137.96 124.47
C LYS A 172 -16.50 139.13 125.17
N GLU A 173 -16.61 140.31 124.55
CA GLU A 173 -16.44 141.62 125.20
C GLU A 173 -17.53 141.84 126.27
N VAL A 174 -17.30 142.72 127.27
CA VAL A 174 -18.11 143.93 127.57
C VAL A 174 -17.97 144.48 129.03
N LYS A 175 -17.57 145.76 129.11
CA LYS A 175 -17.98 146.92 129.97
C LYS A 175 -17.60 147.10 131.47
N LEU A 176 -16.94 148.24 131.71
CA LEU A 176 -17.39 149.45 132.44
C LEU A 176 -18.68 149.35 133.30
N MET A 177 -18.56 149.54 134.61
CA MET A 177 -18.84 150.79 135.36
C MET A 177 -19.37 150.47 136.77
N GLU A 178 -18.54 150.63 137.81
CA GLU A 178 -19.02 150.85 139.17
C GLU A 178 -18.48 152.22 139.60
N LYS A 179 -19.38 153.20 139.58
CA LYS A 179 -19.14 154.59 139.91
C LYS A 179 -19.99 154.89 141.15
N SER A 180 -19.39 155.67 142.04
CA SER A 180 -20.05 156.71 142.84
C SER A 180 -20.38 156.32 144.29
N VAL A 181 -20.01 157.06 145.35
CA VAL A 181 -19.24 158.32 145.59
C VAL A 181 -19.50 158.67 147.06
N LYS A 182 -18.54 159.33 147.73
CA LYS A 182 -18.63 160.68 148.36
C LYS A 182 -17.48 160.83 149.35
N ASP A 183 -16.44 161.58 148.97
CA ASP A 183 -16.24 163.03 149.20
C ASP A 183 -15.98 163.32 150.68
N LYS A 184 -14.97 164.07 151.14
CA LYS A 184 -13.86 164.90 150.63
C LYS A 184 -13.03 165.25 151.88
N LEU A 185 -11.71 165.48 151.78
CA LEU A 185 -11.07 166.79 152.05
C LEU A 185 -9.52 166.71 152.02
N LEU A 186 -8.99 167.13 150.88
CA LEU A 186 -7.79 167.97 150.62
C LEU A 186 -6.40 167.69 151.25
N GLU A 187 -5.49 167.37 150.30
CA GLU A 187 -4.35 168.21 149.87
C GLU A 187 -2.95 167.92 150.44
N VAL A 188 -1.97 167.98 149.52
CA VAL A 188 -0.52 167.72 149.64
C VAL A 188 -0.08 166.25 149.41
N GLY A 189 0.24 165.91 148.14
CA GLY A 189 0.89 164.63 147.79
C GLY A 189 1.05 164.33 146.28
N VAL A 190 0.72 165.27 145.38
CA VAL A 190 0.58 165.03 143.93
C VAL A 190 1.91 165.07 143.15
N LYS A 191 3.04 164.70 143.76
CA LYS A 191 4.32 164.53 143.01
C LYS A 191 4.97 163.16 143.14
N GLU A 192 4.44 162.27 143.96
CA GLU A 192 5.00 160.90 144.13
C GLU A 192 4.29 159.85 143.25
N LYS A 193 3.01 160.05 142.91
CA LYS A 193 2.17 159.12 142.11
C LYS A 193 2.41 159.11 140.58
N TYR A 194 3.23 160.01 140.01
CA TYR A 194 3.46 160.03 138.57
C TYR A 194 4.53 159.02 138.11
N LEU A 195 5.45 158.62 139.00
CA LEU A 195 6.53 157.69 138.68
C LEU A 195 6.08 156.21 138.71
N GLU A 196 5.13 155.85 139.57
CA GLU A 196 4.62 154.48 139.71
C GLU A 196 3.77 154.02 138.50
N LYS A 197 3.07 154.96 137.85
CA LYS A 197 2.33 154.71 136.60
C LYS A 197 3.24 154.36 135.42
N CYS A 198 4.40 155.03 135.31
CA CYS A 198 5.34 154.78 134.21
C CYS A 198 6.00 153.39 134.29
N MET A 199 6.29 152.89 135.49
CA MET A 199 6.90 151.56 135.67
C MET A 199 5.93 150.43 135.31
N SER A 200 4.64 150.59 135.66
CA SER A 200 3.60 149.60 135.36
C SER A 200 3.32 149.44 133.86
N GLU A 201 3.42 150.53 133.07
CA GLU A 201 3.31 150.48 131.60
C GLU A 201 4.53 149.79 130.94
N TYR A 202 5.71 149.91 131.53
CA TYR A 202 6.94 149.29 131.03
C TYR A 202 6.92 147.76 131.25
N GLU A 203 6.49 147.30 132.43
CA GLU A 203 6.31 145.87 132.72
C GLU A 203 5.32 145.19 131.77
N LEU A 204 4.24 145.88 131.38
CA LEU A 204 3.24 145.31 130.47
C LEU A 204 3.81 145.15 129.05
N LYS A 205 4.63 146.10 128.59
CA LYS A 205 5.34 146.01 127.31
C LYS A 205 6.40 144.90 127.32
N GLU A 206 7.14 144.75 128.41
CA GLU A 206 8.11 143.68 128.60
C GLU A 206 7.44 142.29 128.51
N LYS A 207 6.27 142.13 129.15
CA LYS A 207 5.45 140.90 129.06
C LYS A 207 4.96 140.63 127.62
N GLN A 208 4.58 141.67 126.85
CA GLN A 208 4.22 141.50 125.44
C GLN A 208 5.41 141.13 124.55
N PHE A 209 6.59 141.73 124.76
CA PHE A 209 7.80 141.36 124.05
C PHE A 209 8.24 139.93 124.38
N GLY A 210 8.08 139.50 125.64
CA GLY A 210 8.31 138.11 126.06
C GLY A 210 7.43 137.11 125.30
N LEU A 211 6.15 137.41 125.12
CA LEU A 211 5.22 136.56 124.35
C LEU A 211 5.54 136.55 122.84
N LYS A 212 5.91 137.69 122.24
CA LYS A 212 6.33 137.74 120.84
C LYS A 212 7.63 136.96 120.61
N LYS A 213 8.59 137.06 121.54
CA LYS A 213 9.85 136.29 121.50
C LYS A 213 9.58 134.79 121.60
N LYS A 214 8.64 134.37 122.46
CA LYS A 214 8.21 132.97 122.58
C LYS A 214 7.58 132.44 121.29
N ARG A 215 6.67 133.20 120.66
CA ARG A 215 6.09 132.85 119.35
C ARG A 215 7.12 132.76 118.23
N PHE A 216 8.10 133.66 118.21
CA PHE A 216 9.17 133.61 117.22
C PHE A 216 10.04 132.35 117.41
N GLY A 217 10.31 131.96 118.66
CA GLY A 217 10.97 130.70 118.99
C GLY A 217 10.17 129.47 118.54
N GLU A 218 8.85 129.46 118.75
CA GLU A 218 7.96 128.39 118.27
C GLU A 218 7.97 128.28 116.73
N HIS A 219 7.96 129.41 116.01
CA HIS A 219 8.08 129.43 114.55
C HIS A 219 9.44 128.92 114.05
N CYS A 220 10.55 129.26 114.71
CA CYS A 220 11.86 128.72 114.37
C CYS A 220 11.91 127.20 114.50
N VAL A 221 11.38 126.64 115.60
CA VAL A 221 11.31 125.18 115.79
C VAL A 221 10.42 124.53 114.71
N GLN A 222 9.29 125.14 114.36
CA GLN A 222 8.42 124.62 113.31
C GLN A 222 9.11 124.61 111.93
N PHE A 223 9.79 125.70 111.58
CA PHE A 223 10.55 125.79 110.33
C PHE A 223 11.67 124.75 110.26
N GLU A 224 12.39 124.51 111.36
CA GLU A 224 13.42 123.47 111.43
C GLU A 224 12.84 122.05 111.23
N MET A 225 11.64 121.79 111.74
CA MET A 225 10.95 120.51 111.55
C MET A 225 10.50 120.32 110.11
N GLU A 226 9.99 121.39 109.47
CA GLU A 226 9.64 121.39 108.05
C GLU A 226 10.88 121.20 107.16
N GLU A 227 12.00 121.86 107.46
CA GLU A 227 13.27 121.70 106.75
C GLU A 227 13.78 120.25 106.86
N ARG A 228 13.67 119.63 108.04
CA ARG A 228 14.00 118.20 108.23
C ARG A 228 13.08 117.29 107.41
N ALA A 229 11.78 117.55 107.40
CA ALA A 229 10.82 116.78 106.59
C ALA A 229 11.11 116.89 105.08
N PHE A 230 11.49 118.08 104.58
CA PHE A 230 11.91 118.25 103.19
C PHE A 230 13.24 117.54 102.88
N LYS A 231 14.20 117.56 103.80
CA LYS A 231 15.46 116.79 103.69
C LYS A 231 15.19 115.28 103.63
N GLU A 232 14.22 114.78 104.40
CA GLU A 232 13.81 113.38 104.38
C GLU A 232 13.12 113.00 103.06
N ARG A 233 12.11 113.76 102.62
CA ARG A 233 11.44 113.53 101.32
C ARG A 233 12.42 113.53 100.14
N ARG A 234 13.44 114.39 100.17
CA ARG A 234 14.48 114.43 99.13
C ARG A 234 15.32 113.16 99.12
N ARG A 235 15.66 112.59 100.29
CA ARG A 235 16.36 111.30 100.39
C ARG A 235 15.49 110.16 99.85
N ASP A 236 14.19 110.15 100.17
CA ASP A 236 13.25 109.14 99.65
C ASP A 236 13.12 109.22 98.12
N LEU A 237 13.00 110.44 97.58
CA LEU A 237 13.00 110.67 96.13
C LEU A 237 14.30 110.21 95.47
N GLU A 238 15.46 110.47 96.08
CA GLU A 238 16.76 110.01 95.57
C GLU A 238 16.86 108.48 95.54
N VAL A 239 16.36 107.80 96.58
CA VAL A 239 16.28 106.33 96.60
C VAL A 239 15.35 105.82 95.51
N ASN A 240 14.18 106.43 95.33
CA ASN A 240 13.23 106.06 94.27
C ASN A 240 13.84 106.23 92.87
N VAL A 241 14.56 107.33 92.61
CA VAL A 241 15.28 107.54 91.34
C VAL A 241 16.29 106.42 91.10
N LYS A 242 17.11 106.08 92.11
CA LYS A 242 18.06 104.95 92.02
C LYS A 242 17.36 103.62 91.76
N GLN A 243 16.19 103.38 92.35
CA GLN A 243 15.38 102.19 92.08
C GLN A 243 14.87 102.16 90.63
N TYR A 244 14.36 103.28 90.11
CA TYR A 244 13.92 103.38 88.71
C TYR A 244 15.07 103.18 87.72
N GLU A 245 16.26 103.73 87.99
CA GLU A 245 17.45 103.48 87.17
C GLU A 245 17.82 101.99 87.15
N GLN A 246 17.77 101.31 88.29
CA GLN A 246 18.00 99.87 88.36
C GLN A 246 16.92 99.08 87.62
N LEU A 247 15.65 99.48 87.71
CA LEU A 247 14.57 98.88 86.94
C LEU A 247 14.80 99.04 85.44
N TYR A 248 15.20 100.22 84.98
CA TYR A 248 15.48 100.48 83.56
C TYR A 248 16.65 99.63 83.04
N LYS A 249 17.71 99.47 83.84
CA LYS A 249 18.83 98.56 83.52
C LYS A 249 18.37 97.10 83.40
N ARG A 250 17.50 96.63 84.32
CA ARG A 250 16.91 95.28 84.24
C ARG A 250 16.05 95.12 82.98
N LEU A 251 15.23 96.12 82.67
CA LEU A 251 14.39 96.13 81.47
C LEU A 251 15.22 95.99 80.18
N GLY A 252 16.34 96.71 80.09
CA GLY A 252 17.24 96.62 78.93
C GLY A 252 17.90 95.24 78.76
N VAL A 253 18.16 94.51 79.85
CA VAL A 253 18.63 93.11 79.77
C VAL A 253 17.51 92.19 79.29
N THR A 254 16.28 92.37 79.80
CA THR A 254 15.13 91.58 79.36
C THR A 254 14.79 91.83 77.89
N GLU A 255 14.88 93.07 77.42
CA GLU A 255 14.65 93.42 76.01
C GLU A 255 15.63 92.71 75.09
N LYS A 256 16.94 92.75 75.41
CA LYS A 256 17.97 92.02 74.64
C LYS A 256 17.74 90.51 74.65
N TRP A 257 17.29 89.95 75.78
CA TRP A 257 16.95 88.54 75.87
C TRP A 257 15.75 88.20 74.97
N VAL A 258 14.69 89.00 74.97
CA VAL A 258 13.51 88.84 74.09
C VAL A 258 13.90 88.96 72.62
N GLN A 259 14.70 89.96 72.25
CA GLN A 259 15.21 90.10 70.87
C GLN A 259 15.99 88.86 70.42
N LYS A 260 16.81 88.28 71.29
CA LYS A 260 17.53 87.03 70.99
C LYS A 260 16.57 85.85 70.82
N GLN A 261 15.50 85.75 71.62
CA GLN A 261 14.48 84.72 71.45
C GLN A 261 13.70 84.90 70.14
N LEU A 262 13.35 86.13 69.78
CA LEU A 262 12.66 86.43 68.53
C LEU A 262 13.46 85.93 67.32
N GLY A 263 14.76 86.23 67.24
CA GLY A 263 15.61 85.73 66.16
C GLY A 263 15.85 84.20 66.18
N VAL A 264 15.56 83.50 67.28
CA VAL A 264 15.51 82.02 67.30
C VAL A 264 14.19 81.52 66.74
N ILE A 265 13.08 82.19 67.05
CA ILE A 265 11.75 81.85 66.53
C ILE A 265 11.70 82.09 65.02
N GLU A 266 12.19 83.22 64.52
CA GLU A 266 12.24 83.55 63.08
C GLU A 266 13.01 82.47 62.29
N ARG A 267 14.19 82.06 62.75
CA ARG A 267 14.95 80.98 62.10
C ARG A 267 14.22 79.64 62.11
N LYS A 268 13.49 79.33 63.19
CA LYS A 268 12.67 78.12 63.25
C LYS A 268 11.49 78.20 62.28
N GLU A 269 10.89 79.37 62.13
CA GLU A 269 9.80 79.60 61.17
C GLU A 269 10.28 79.37 59.73
N GLU A 270 11.43 79.93 59.36
CA GLU A 270 12.07 79.67 58.06
C GLU A 270 12.38 78.17 57.83
N GLU A 271 12.90 77.47 58.86
CA GLU A 271 13.12 76.02 58.80
C GLU A 271 11.81 75.24 58.62
N PHE A 272 10.72 75.66 59.29
CA PHE A 272 9.41 75.04 59.14
C PHE A 272 8.86 75.26 57.73
N GLU A 273 9.00 76.45 57.15
CA GLU A 273 8.57 76.73 55.77
C GLU A 273 9.33 75.87 54.74
N LEU A 274 10.64 75.68 54.95
CA LEU A 274 11.45 74.79 54.11
C LEU A 274 10.99 73.34 54.22
N ARG A 275 10.75 72.86 55.44
CA ARG A 275 10.19 71.51 55.68
C ARG A 275 8.81 71.34 55.06
N GLU A 276 7.95 72.35 55.15
CA GLU A 276 6.61 72.31 54.56
C GLU A 276 6.68 72.24 53.03
N ARG A 277 7.63 72.96 52.40
CA ARG A 277 7.90 72.85 50.97
C ARG A 277 8.40 71.45 50.57
N ASP A 278 9.33 70.88 51.33
CA ASP A 278 9.82 69.51 51.09
C ASP A 278 8.70 68.48 51.21
N LEU A 279 7.89 68.55 52.27
CA LEU A 279 6.73 67.66 52.45
C LEU A 279 5.68 67.83 51.35
N ARG A 280 5.45 69.07 50.86
CA ARG A 280 4.59 69.32 49.69
C ARG A 280 5.14 68.68 48.42
N GLN A 281 6.46 68.72 48.21
CA GLN A 281 7.08 68.07 47.06
C GLN A 281 6.97 66.54 47.16
N ARG A 282 7.35 65.95 48.31
CA ARG A 282 7.24 64.50 48.55
C ARG A 282 5.82 63.99 48.33
N ARG A 283 4.81 64.76 48.71
CA ARG A 283 3.40 64.42 48.45
C ARG A 283 3.10 64.33 46.95
N ARG A 284 3.55 65.31 46.16
CA ARG A 284 3.39 65.28 44.69
C ARG A 284 4.11 64.08 44.07
N ASP A 285 5.33 63.79 44.54
CA ASP A 285 6.10 62.66 44.06
C ASP A 285 5.41 61.32 44.40
N PHE A 286 4.84 61.22 45.60
CA PHE A 286 4.05 60.06 46.02
C PHE A 286 2.77 59.90 45.20
N GLU A 287 2.01 60.97 44.97
CA GLU A 287 0.81 60.95 44.11
C GLU A 287 1.17 60.54 42.68
N PHE A 288 2.29 61.04 42.14
CA PHE A 288 2.79 60.62 40.83
C PHE A 288 3.14 59.12 40.82
N ALA A 289 3.88 58.64 41.82
CA ALA A 289 4.23 57.22 41.93
C ALA A 289 2.99 56.33 42.06
N GLN A 290 2.00 56.74 42.86
CA GLN A 290 0.72 56.03 43.00
C GLN A 290 -0.03 55.94 41.66
N ASN A 291 -0.07 57.04 40.90
CA ASN A 291 -0.70 57.06 39.58
C ASN A 291 0.04 56.17 38.57
N CYS A 292 1.38 56.14 38.60
CA CYS A 292 2.18 55.22 37.80
C CYS A 292 1.88 53.75 38.15
N LEU A 293 1.90 53.40 39.44
CA LEU A 293 1.57 52.04 39.90
C LEU A 293 0.15 51.65 39.52
N GLN A 294 -0.81 52.57 39.56
CA GLN A 294 -2.18 52.30 39.14
C GLN A 294 -2.27 51.99 37.64
N LYS A 295 -1.48 52.67 36.80
CA LYS A 295 -1.38 52.33 35.37
C LYS A 295 -0.75 50.97 35.18
N ASP A 296 0.37 50.70 35.84
CA ASP A 296 1.07 49.41 35.76
C ASP A 296 0.17 48.24 36.20
N LEU A 297 -0.65 48.43 37.24
CA LEU A 297 -1.63 47.44 37.68
C LEU A 297 -2.72 47.17 36.64
N LYS A 298 -3.21 48.20 35.95
CA LYS A 298 -4.18 48.04 34.86
C LYS A 298 -3.56 47.28 33.69
N ASP A 299 -2.34 47.62 33.32
CA ASP A 299 -1.60 46.95 32.24
C ASP A 299 -1.31 45.49 32.59
N LEU A 300 -0.93 45.21 33.84
CA LEU A 300 -0.72 43.84 34.32
C LEU A 300 -2.01 43.03 34.29
N LYS A 301 -3.13 43.63 34.69
CA LYS A 301 -4.45 42.99 34.63
C LYS A 301 -4.83 42.64 33.18
N PHE A 302 -4.66 43.57 32.26
CA PHE A 302 -4.91 43.33 30.83
C PHE A 302 -4.01 42.22 30.26
N LYS A 303 -2.71 42.22 30.62
CA LYS A 303 -1.79 41.15 30.23
C LYS A 303 -2.21 39.79 30.81
N SER A 304 -2.67 39.75 32.06
CA SER A 304 -3.19 38.53 32.69
C SER A 304 -4.39 37.97 31.93
N GLU A 305 -5.33 38.82 31.55
CA GLU A 305 -6.51 38.44 30.75
C GLU A 305 -6.09 37.88 29.37
N GLN A 306 -5.11 38.49 28.70
CA GLN A 306 -4.56 37.95 27.45
C GLN A 306 -3.89 36.58 27.63
N PHE A 307 -3.15 36.38 28.73
CA PHE A 307 -2.53 35.08 29.01
C PHE A 307 -3.58 34.00 29.25
N GLU A 308 -4.67 34.31 29.96
CA GLU A 308 -5.77 33.37 30.13
C GLU A 308 -6.42 33.00 28.80
N GLU A 309 -6.66 33.98 27.92
CA GLU A 309 -7.24 33.71 26.59
C GLU A 309 -6.34 32.80 25.76
N ARG A 310 -5.03 33.09 25.70
CA ARG A 310 -4.05 32.22 25.04
C ARG A 310 -3.99 30.82 25.64
N PHE A 311 -4.16 30.69 26.96
CA PHE A 311 -4.20 29.40 27.63
C PHE A 311 -5.46 28.60 27.24
N ARG A 312 -6.61 29.26 27.12
CA ARG A 312 -7.85 28.64 26.61
C ARG A 312 -7.68 28.18 25.17
N GLU A 313 -7.08 29.01 24.30
CA GLU A 313 -6.76 28.63 22.91
C GLU A 313 -5.83 27.41 22.84
N ALA A 314 -4.76 27.40 23.65
CA ALA A 314 -3.84 26.27 23.74
C ALA A 314 -4.57 24.99 24.19
N THR A 315 -5.46 25.09 25.17
CA THR A 315 -6.27 23.97 25.65
C THR A 315 -7.19 23.43 24.55
N LEU A 316 -7.81 24.32 23.76
CA LEU A 316 -8.63 23.92 22.60
C LEU A 316 -7.79 23.24 21.51
N MET A 317 -6.60 23.76 21.22
CA MET A 317 -5.66 23.14 20.28
C MET A 317 -5.21 21.76 20.76
N GLU A 318 -4.89 21.60 22.05
CA GLU A 318 -4.53 20.32 22.64
C GLU A 318 -5.65 19.28 22.47
N ASN A 319 -6.89 19.67 22.74
CA ASN A 319 -8.04 18.79 22.58
C ASN A 319 -8.27 18.42 21.10
N SER A 320 -8.13 19.37 20.18
CA SER A 320 -8.20 19.10 18.74
C SER A 320 -7.10 18.14 18.27
N LEU A 321 -5.88 18.30 18.77
CA LEU A 321 -4.77 17.38 18.50
C LEU A 321 -5.04 15.98 19.05
N LYS A 322 -5.55 15.86 20.29
CA LYS A 322 -5.95 14.57 20.86
C LYS A 322 -6.96 13.84 19.99
N THR A 323 -7.98 14.54 19.50
CA THR A 323 -8.97 13.96 18.56
C THR A 323 -8.31 13.49 17.27
N ARG A 324 -7.46 14.33 16.64
CA ARG A 324 -6.74 13.95 15.42
C ARG A 324 -5.81 12.75 15.62
N PHE A 325 -5.15 12.65 16.77
CA PHE A 325 -4.32 11.49 17.12
C PHE A 325 -5.16 10.21 17.22
N GLN A 326 -6.35 10.29 17.82
CA GLN A 326 -7.25 9.15 17.91
C GLN A 326 -7.74 8.71 16.52
N GLU A 327 -8.12 9.65 15.64
CA GLU A 327 -8.48 9.36 14.26
C GLU A 327 -7.34 8.70 13.46
N LEU A 328 -6.10 9.17 13.65
CA LEU A 328 -4.92 8.56 13.02
C LEU A 328 -4.70 7.13 13.50
N LYS A 329 -4.87 6.87 14.80
CA LYS A 329 -4.77 5.53 15.37
C LYS A 329 -5.81 4.57 14.78
N GLU A 330 -7.04 5.03 14.59
CA GLU A 330 -8.09 4.25 13.94
C GLU A 330 -7.77 3.98 12.46
N LYS A 331 -7.28 4.99 11.73
CA LYS A 331 -6.83 4.80 10.34
C LYS A 331 -5.66 3.82 10.23
N GLU A 332 -4.70 3.87 11.15
CA GLU A 332 -3.59 2.91 11.20
C GLU A 332 -4.09 1.48 11.36
N GLN A 333 -5.05 1.26 12.27
CA GLN A 333 -5.69 -0.06 12.45
C GLN A 333 -6.44 -0.51 11.18
N GLN A 334 -7.16 0.39 10.52
CA GLN A 334 -7.80 0.08 9.24
C GLN A 334 -6.80 -0.30 8.15
N PHE A 335 -5.69 0.42 8.02
CA PHE A 335 -4.63 0.09 7.07
C PHE A 335 -4.00 -1.25 7.38
N ARG A 336 -3.77 -1.57 8.66
CA ARG A 336 -3.26 -2.87 9.11
C ARG A 336 -4.19 -4.02 8.69
N LEU A 337 -5.51 -3.85 8.88
CA LEU A 337 -6.50 -4.84 8.44
C LEU A 337 -6.51 -5.02 6.92
N LYS A 338 -6.46 -3.92 6.16
CA LYS A 338 -6.37 -3.97 4.69
C LYS A 338 -5.09 -4.67 4.24
N MET A 339 -3.97 -4.41 4.89
CA MET A 339 -2.69 -5.01 4.53
C MET A 339 -2.70 -6.53 4.78
N ASN A 340 -3.23 -6.96 5.93
CA ASN A 340 -3.45 -8.38 6.21
C ASN A 340 -4.36 -9.05 5.16
N HIS A 341 -5.39 -8.35 4.70
CA HIS A 341 -6.27 -8.86 3.63
C HIS A 341 -5.52 -8.99 2.29
N PHE A 342 -4.69 -8.00 1.93
CA PHE A 342 -3.84 -8.07 0.74
C PHE A 342 -2.85 -9.23 0.82
N GLU A 343 -2.16 -9.40 1.94
CA GLU A 343 -1.25 -10.54 2.16
C GLU A 343 -1.97 -11.88 2.00
N GLN A 344 -3.16 -12.00 2.58
CA GLN A 344 -3.98 -13.21 2.44
C GLN A 344 -4.34 -13.46 0.97
N ARG A 345 -4.77 -12.42 0.26
CA ARG A 345 -5.12 -12.51 -1.16
C ARG A 345 -3.91 -12.88 -2.02
N SER A 346 -2.73 -12.36 -1.72
CA SER A 346 -1.46 -12.75 -2.36
C SER A 346 -1.15 -14.23 -2.12
N ARG A 347 -1.33 -14.73 -0.88
CA ARG A 347 -1.18 -16.17 -0.58
C ARG A 347 -2.14 -17.03 -1.39
N ASP A 348 -3.39 -16.59 -1.54
CA ASP A 348 -4.40 -17.32 -2.30
C ASP A 348 -4.10 -17.30 -3.81
N PHE A 349 -3.57 -16.20 -4.34
CA PHE A 349 -3.09 -16.14 -5.72
C PHE A 349 -1.90 -17.07 -5.96
N ALA A 350 -0.92 -17.12 -5.06
CA ALA A 350 0.20 -18.06 -5.18
C ALA A 350 -0.27 -19.54 -5.20
N LYS A 351 -1.29 -19.89 -4.41
CA LYS A 351 -1.90 -21.23 -4.47
C LYS A 351 -2.60 -21.50 -5.80
N LYS A 352 -3.26 -20.50 -6.39
CA LYS A 352 -3.89 -20.63 -7.71
C LYS A 352 -2.86 -20.78 -8.82
N GLU A 353 -1.79 -19.99 -8.77
CA GLU A 353 -0.67 -20.07 -9.71
C GLU A 353 -0.02 -21.46 -9.68
N THR A 354 0.32 -21.97 -8.50
CA THR A 354 0.85 -23.35 -8.37
C THR A 354 -0.12 -24.44 -8.83
N SER A 355 -1.44 -24.21 -8.72
CA SER A 355 -2.45 -25.14 -9.24
C SER A 355 -2.56 -25.08 -10.77
N LEU A 356 -2.48 -23.88 -11.35
CA LEU A 356 -2.44 -23.69 -12.80
C LEU A 356 -1.17 -24.30 -13.40
N GLU A 357 -0.02 -24.09 -12.78
CA GLU A 357 1.27 -24.68 -13.18
C GLU A 357 1.16 -26.21 -13.27
N LYS A 358 0.58 -26.86 -12.25
CA LYS A 358 0.30 -28.31 -12.28
C LYS A 358 -0.66 -28.68 -13.41
N GLY A 359 -1.71 -27.89 -13.62
CA GLY A 359 -2.65 -28.10 -14.73
C GLY A 359 -2.00 -27.98 -16.11
N TYR A 360 -1.05 -27.05 -16.29
CA TYR A 360 -0.24 -26.91 -17.50
C TYR A 360 0.66 -28.14 -17.70
N GLN A 361 1.36 -28.60 -16.66
CA GLN A 361 2.18 -29.81 -16.72
C GLN A 361 1.36 -31.05 -17.10
N ASP A 362 0.16 -31.20 -16.53
CA ASP A 362 -0.77 -32.29 -16.87
C ASP A 362 -1.24 -32.22 -18.33
N LEU A 363 -1.57 -31.02 -18.82
CA LEU A 363 -1.96 -30.82 -20.22
C LEU A 363 -0.80 -31.13 -21.18
N GLU A 364 0.42 -30.70 -20.85
CA GLU A 364 1.61 -31.00 -21.63
C GLU A 364 1.87 -32.52 -21.69
N ALA A 365 1.71 -33.21 -20.56
CA ALA A 365 1.81 -34.67 -20.51
C ALA A 365 0.74 -35.35 -21.38
N LYS A 366 -0.51 -34.87 -21.33
CA LYS A 366 -1.59 -35.35 -22.21
C LYS A 366 -1.31 -35.06 -23.68
N GLN A 367 -0.73 -33.91 -24.02
CA GLN A 367 -0.33 -33.58 -25.38
C GLN A 367 0.74 -34.56 -25.88
N LYS A 368 1.80 -34.80 -25.10
CA LYS A 368 2.85 -35.78 -25.44
C LYS A 368 2.27 -37.18 -25.65
N HIS A 369 1.34 -37.60 -24.78
CA HIS A 369 0.65 -38.87 -24.95
C HIS A 369 -0.17 -38.92 -26.25
N ASN A 370 -0.93 -37.86 -26.56
CA ASN A 370 -1.71 -37.79 -27.80
C ASN A 370 -0.81 -37.81 -29.04
N GLU A 371 0.30 -37.10 -29.03
CA GLU A 371 1.30 -37.13 -30.11
C GLU A 371 1.88 -38.54 -30.32
N GLU A 372 2.17 -39.26 -29.23
CA GLU A 372 2.61 -40.65 -29.30
C GLU A 372 1.52 -41.57 -29.85
N CYS A 373 0.27 -41.36 -29.43
CA CYS A 373 -0.89 -42.10 -29.93
C CYS A 373 -1.09 -41.87 -31.43
N LEU A 374 -0.97 -40.62 -31.90
CA LEU A 374 -0.96 -40.25 -33.31
C LEU A 374 0.15 -40.96 -34.09
N ARG A 375 1.38 -41.04 -33.55
CA ARG A 375 2.47 -41.81 -34.17
C ARG A 375 2.13 -43.31 -34.28
N LYS A 376 1.54 -43.90 -33.23
CA LYS A 376 1.09 -45.30 -33.24
C LYS A 376 -0.02 -45.55 -34.26
N ILE A 377 -0.99 -44.64 -34.37
CA ILE A 377 -2.05 -44.73 -35.38
C ILE A 377 -1.46 -44.66 -36.79
N LYS A 378 -0.59 -43.68 -37.09
CA LYS A 378 0.08 -43.56 -38.39
C LYS A 378 0.86 -44.82 -38.76
N LEU A 379 1.55 -45.43 -37.79
CA LEU A 379 2.26 -46.70 -38.02
C LEU A 379 1.30 -47.84 -38.37
N LYS A 380 0.18 -47.95 -37.62
CA LYS A 380 -0.86 -48.96 -37.89
C LYS A 380 -1.55 -48.73 -39.23
N GLU A 381 -1.82 -47.48 -39.62
CA GLU A 381 -2.35 -47.13 -40.94
C GLU A 381 -1.40 -47.59 -42.05
N LYS A 382 -0.10 -47.31 -41.93
CA LYS A 382 0.91 -47.76 -42.88
C LYS A 382 0.96 -49.29 -43.00
N GLN A 383 0.94 -50.00 -41.87
CA GLN A 383 0.87 -51.47 -41.87
C GLN A 383 -0.40 -51.98 -42.55
N LYS A 384 -1.54 -51.30 -42.33
CA LYS A 384 -2.80 -51.67 -42.97
C LYS A 384 -2.76 -51.43 -44.48
N GLU A 385 -2.16 -50.33 -44.92
CA GLU A 385 -1.98 -50.00 -46.32
C GLU A 385 -1.08 -51.02 -47.03
N GLU A 386 0.06 -51.36 -46.42
CA GLU A 386 0.95 -52.44 -46.89
C GLU A 386 0.20 -53.79 -46.99
N SER A 387 -0.61 -54.14 -45.98
CA SER A 387 -1.43 -55.37 -46.02
C SER A 387 -2.52 -55.34 -47.11
N SER A 388 -3.09 -54.16 -47.39
CA SER A 388 -4.08 -53.96 -48.44
C SER A 388 -3.46 -54.09 -49.83
N GLU A 389 -2.26 -53.53 -50.03
CA GLU A 389 -1.48 -53.73 -51.25
C GLU A 389 -1.12 -55.20 -51.47
N GLU A 390 -0.72 -55.91 -50.41
CA GLU A 390 -0.43 -57.34 -50.48
C GLU A 390 -1.69 -58.14 -50.84
N LEU A 391 -2.85 -57.80 -50.26
CA LEU A 391 -4.14 -58.41 -50.60
C LEU A 391 -4.51 -58.15 -52.07
N ALA A 392 -4.28 -56.93 -52.58
CA ALA A 392 -4.51 -56.58 -53.97
C ALA A 392 -3.61 -57.39 -54.93
N ARG A 393 -2.34 -57.65 -54.56
CA ARG A 393 -1.44 -58.55 -55.31
C ARG A 393 -1.96 -59.98 -55.33
N LYS A 394 -2.45 -60.49 -54.20
CA LYS A 394 -3.07 -61.83 -54.11
C LYS A 394 -4.33 -61.92 -54.98
N HIS A 395 -5.18 -60.90 -54.94
CA HIS A 395 -6.38 -60.83 -55.79
C HIS A 395 -6.03 -60.79 -57.29
N LYS A 396 -4.95 -60.10 -57.69
CA LYS A 396 -4.46 -60.12 -59.07
C LYS A 396 -3.99 -61.52 -59.49
N CYS A 397 -3.32 -62.25 -58.60
CA CYS A 397 -2.90 -63.63 -58.86
C CYS A 397 -4.09 -64.59 -58.97
N LEU A 398 -5.15 -64.38 -58.18
CA LEU A 398 -6.40 -65.15 -58.31
C LEU A 398 -7.05 -64.97 -59.69
N LYS A 399 -7.09 -63.74 -60.22
CA LYS A 399 -7.58 -63.50 -61.60
C LYS A 399 -6.77 -64.22 -62.67
N GLU A 400 -5.45 -64.36 -62.49
CA GLU A 400 -4.63 -65.18 -63.39
C GLU A 400 -4.95 -66.67 -63.28
N PHE A 401 -5.30 -67.15 -62.08
CA PHE A 401 -5.75 -68.53 -61.87
C PHE A 401 -7.12 -68.78 -62.53
N GLU A 402 -8.09 -67.87 -62.40
CA GLU A 402 -9.39 -67.96 -63.08
C GLU A 402 -9.24 -68.02 -64.62
N LEU A 403 -8.33 -67.23 -65.19
CA LEU A 403 -8.01 -67.28 -66.63
C LEU A 403 -7.38 -68.61 -67.05
N LYS A 404 -6.62 -69.26 -66.17
CA LYS A 404 -6.05 -70.59 -66.43
C LYS A 404 -7.12 -71.68 -66.32
N GLU A 405 -8.03 -71.58 -65.37
CA GLU A 405 -9.15 -72.51 -65.20
C GLU A 405 -10.06 -72.50 -66.44
N THR A 406 -10.47 -71.32 -66.91
CA THR A 406 -11.24 -71.18 -68.16
C THR A 406 -10.50 -71.70 -69.40
N CYS A 407 -9.18 -71.56 -69.46
CA CYS A 407 -8.36 -72.15 -70.53
C CYS A 407 -8.35 -73.69 -70.47
N LEU A 408 -8.31 -74.26 -69.26
CA LEU A 408 -8.40 -75.71 -69.07
C LEU A 408 -9.80 -76.24 -69.41
N GLU A 409 -10.87 -75.53 -69.08
CA GLU A 409 -12.24 -75.90 -69.48
C GLU A 409 -12.40 -75.98 -71.00
N LEU A 410 -11.88 -75.00 -71.75
CA LEU A 410 -11.86 -75.05 -73.21
C LEU A 410 -11.08 -76.25 -73.75
N ARG A 411 -9.98 -76.62 -73.08
CA ARG A 411 -9.18 -77.81 -73.43
C ARG A 411 -9.96 -79.10 -73.20
N CYS A 412 -10.74 -79.18 -72.12
CA CYS A 412 -11.61 -80.32 -71.83
C CYS A 412 -12.70 -80.47 -72.90
N GLN A 413 -13.36 -79.38 -73.31
CA GLN A 413 -14.35 -79.39 -74.39
C GLN A 413 -13.75 -79.87 -75.72
N GLU A 414 -12.50 -79.48 -76.02
CA GLU A 414 -11.78 -79.94 -77.22
C GLU A 414 -11.47 -81.44 -77.19
N ILE A 415 -11.12 -81.98 -76.01
CA ILE A 415 -10.89 -83.41 -75.80
C ILE A 415 -12.20 -84.19 -75.96
N GLU A 416 -13.30 -83.72 -75.36
CA GLU A 416 -14.63 -84.33 -75.53
C GLU A 416 -15.08 -84.37 -77.00
N ALA A 417 -14.77 -83.34 -77.78
CA ALA A 417 -15.05 -83.33 -79.22
C ALA A 417 -14.23 -84.39 -79.98
N LYS A 418 -12.97 -84.61 -79.60
CA LYS A 418 -12.11 -85.67 -80.16
C LYS A 418 -12.59 -87.06 -79.78
N GLU A 419 -13.05 -87.25 -78.54
CA GLU A 419 -13.63 -88.51 -78.07
C GLU A 419 -14.87 -88.91 -78.89
N LYS A 420 -15.80 -87.96 -79.10
CA LYS A 420 -16.98 -88.16 -79.98
C LYS A 420 -16.59 -88.55 -81.40
N HIS A 421 -15.51 -87.99 -81.93
CA HIS A 421 -14.99 -88.35 -83.26
C HIS A 421 -14.46 -89.80 -83.28
N TYR A 422 -13.76 -90.23 -82.22
CA TYR A 422 -13.28 -91.61 -82.12
C TYR A 422 -14.42 -92.63 -82.00
N ASP A 423 -15.48 -92.34 -81.25
CA ASP A 423 -16.67 -93.20 -81.15
C ASP A 423 -17.38 -93.36 -82.50
N GLU A 424 -17.45 -92.29 -83.30
CA GLU A 424 -18.01 -92.33 -84.66
C GLU A 424 -17.14 -93.20 -85.61
N CYS A 425 -15.81 -93.13 -85.49
CA CYS A 425 -14.89 -94.01 -86.20
C CYS A 425 -15.06 -95.48 -85.79
N LEU A 426 -15.27 -95.75 -84.51
CA LEU A 426 -15.47 -97.10 -83.99
C LEU A 426 -16.76 -97.72 -84.55
N ARG A 427 -17.87 -96.97 -84.56
CA ARG A 427 -19.14 -97.42 -85.18
C ARG A 427 -19.00 -97.76 -86.67
N LYS A 428 -18.16 -97.04 -87.42
CA LYS A 428 -17.88 -97.35 -88.84
C LYS A 428 -17.10 -98.65 -89.02
N VAL A 429 -16.19 -98.96 -88.10
CA VAL A 429 -15.41 -100.22 -88.13
C VAL A 429 -16.31 -101.41 -87.82
N GLU A 430 -17.15 -101.31 -86.78
CA GLU A 430 -18.12 -102.35 -86.42
C GLU A 430 -19.10 -102.67 -87.57
N LEU A 431 -19.51 -101.66 -88.34
CA LEU A 431 -20.38 -101.84 -89.50
C LEU A 431 -19.70 -102.65 -90.62
N ARG A 432 -18.41 -102.37 -90.89
CA ARG A 432 -17.61 -103.11 -91.88
C ARG A 432 -17.34 -104.55 -91.45
N GLU A 433 -17.21 -104.80 -90.15
CA GLU A 433 -17.00 -106.15 -89.61
C GLU A 433 -18.23 -107.04 -89.84
N LYS A 434 -19.43 -106.50 -89.65
CA LYS A 434 -20.69 -107.20 -89.96
C LYS A 434 -20.87 -107.51 -91.45
N GLU A 435 -20.45 -106.61 -92.34
CA GLU A 435 -20.48 -106.86 -93.79
C GLU A 435 -19.56 -108.02 -94.20
N ILE A 436 -18.40 -108.15 -93.55
CA ILE A 436 -17.43 -109.24 -93.81
C ILE A 436 -17.99 -110.60 -93.33
N GLU A 437 -18.62 -110.66 -92.16
CA GLU A 437 -19.24 -111.88 -91.64
C GLU A 437 -20.37 -112.39 -92.56
N GLU A 438 -21.18 -111.49 -93.13
CA GLU A 438 -22.25 -111.84 -94.05
C GLU A 438 -21.73 -112.45 -95.37
N ILE A 439 -20.63 -111.89 -95.91
CA ILE A 439 -19.97 -112.40 -97.13
C ILE A 439 -19.36 -113.80 -96.89
N SER A 440 -18.77 -114.03 -95.71
CA SER A 440 -18.22 -115.32 -95.28
C SER A 440 -19.30 -116.41 -95.20
N ALA A 441 -20.44 -116.10 -94.56
CA ALA A 441 -21.57 -117.02 -94.43
C ALA A 441 -22.17 -117.40 -95.81
N LYS A 442 -22.17 -116.47 -96.76
CA LYS A 442 -22.66 -116.69 -98.13
C LYS A 442 -21.78 -117.67 -98.91
N HIS A 443 -20.45 -117.58 -98.78
CA HIS A 443 -19.51 -118.51 -99.42
C HIS A 443 -19.61 -119.93 -98.85
N LYS A 444 -19.81 -120.08 -97.54
CA LYS A 444 -19.98 -121.39 -96.89
C LYS A 444 -21.18 -122.17 -97.43
N ARG A 445 -22.33 -121.52 -97.58
CA ARG A 445 -23.55 -122.13 -98.15
C ARG A 445 -23.37 -122.61 -99.59
N LYS A 446 -22.52 -121.93 -100.38
CA LYS A 446 -22.25 -122.27 -101.78
C LYS A 446 -21.41 -123.56 -101.92
N HIS A 447 -20.43 -123.75 -101.03
CA HIS A 447 -19.59 -124.96 -101.03
C HIS A 447 -20.33 -126.20 -100.50
N GLU A 448 -21.19 -126.06 -99.49
CA GLU A 448 -22.02 -127.16 -98.98
C GLU A 448 -22.99 -127.69 -100.03
N GLN A 449 -23.53 -126.81 -100.90
CA GLN A 449 -24.42 -127.23 -101.97
C GLN A 449 -23.66 -127.99 -103.09
N GLN A 450 -22.46 -127.53 -103.45
CA GLN A 450 -21.61 -128.21 -104.45
C GLN A 450 -21.16 -129.61 -104.00
N SER A 451 -20.97 -129.81 -102.69
CA SER A 451 -20.60 -131.11 -102.15
C SER A 451 -21.73 -132.15 -102.25
N ARG A 452 -22.99 -131.72 -102.06
CA ARG A 452 -24.16 -132.61 -102.16
C ARG A 452 -24.43 -133.08 -103.60
N ASP A 453 -24.22 -132.21 -104.58
CA ASP A 453 -24.45 -132.54 -105.99
C ASP A 453 -23.38 -133.51 -106.55
N LEU A 454 -22.14 -133.45 -106.04
CA LEU A 454 -21.08 -134.40 -106.37
C LEU A 454 -21.34 -135.78 -105.76
N GLU A 455 -21.83 -135.84 -104.52
CA GLU A 455 -22.15 -137.09 -103.83
C GLU A 455 -23.31 -137.86 -104.51
N PHE A 456 -24.30 -137.13 -105.05
CA PHE A 456 -25.38 -137.72 -105.86
C PHE A 456 -24.87 -138.34 -107.18
N ASN A 457 -23.87 -137.74 -107.81
CA ASN A 457 -23.32 -138.24 -109.07
C ASN A 457 -22.42 -139.48 -108.88
N VAL A 458 -21.76 -139.62 -107.73
CA VAL A 458 -20.96 -140.82 -107.39
C VAL A 458 -21.85 -142.04 -107.21
N LYS A 459 -22.94 -141.93 -106.44
CA LYS A 459 -23.92 -143.03 -106.24
C LYS A 459 -24.53 -143.55 -107.54
N LYS A 460 -24.78 -142.67 -108.52
CA LYS A 460 -25.32 -143.05 -109.83
C LYS A 460 -24.33 -143.81 -110.72
N CYS A 461 -23.02 -143.64 -110.50
CA CYS A 461 -21.98 -144.38 -111.22
C CYS A 461 -21.69 -145.74 -110.58
N GLU A 462 -21.86 -145.89 -109.27
CA GLU A 462 -21.69 -147.16 -108.55
C GLU A 462 -22.76 -148.18 -108.96
N GLU A 463 -24.03 -147.78 -109.07
CA GLU A 463 -25.12 -148.66 -109.57
C GLU A 463 -24.88 -149.14 -111.02
N ARG A 464 -24.19 -148.32 -111.85
CA ARG A 464 -23.76 -148.71 -113.21
C ARG A 464 -22.63 -149.73 -113.22
N SER A 465 -21.84 -149.82 -112.15
CA SER A 465 -20.73 -150.76 -112.03
C SER A 465 -21.22 -152.15 -111.58
N GLU A 466 -22.15 -152.18 -110.63
CA GLU A 466 -22.67 -153.45 -110.07
C GLU A 466 -23.55 -154.24 -111.06
N ASP A 467 -24.34 -153.57 -111.92
CA ASP A 467 -25.15 -154.26 -112.96
C ASP A 467 -24.29 -154.88 -114.08
N LEU A 468 -23.13 -154.26 -114.40
CA LEU A 468 -22.18 -154.79 -115.38
C LEU A 468 -21.47 -156.04 -114.85
N GLU A 469 -21.08 -156.04 -113.58
CA GLU A 469 -20.40 -157.15 -112.92
C GLU A 469 -21.31 -158.39 -112.75
N ALA A 470 -22.62 -158.18 -112.56
CA ALA A 470 -23.61 -159.26 -112.50
C ALA A 470 -23.88 -159.92 -113.87
N ARG A 471 -23.74 -159.18 -114.98
CA ARG A 471 -23.91 -159.73 -116.34
C ARG A 471 -22.69 -160.52 -116.81
N GLU A 472 -21.50 -160.14 -116.36
CA GLU A 472 -20.26 -160.82 -116.69
C GLU A 472 -20.14 -162.19 -115.98
N LYS A 473 -20.62 -162.29 -114.74
CA LYS A 473 -20.72 -163.59 -114.03
C LYS A 473 -21.64 -164.61 -114.71
N LYS A 474 -22.73 -164.17 -115.36
CA LYS A 474 -23.61 -165.07 -116.12
C LYS A 474 -22.97 -165.61 -117.40
N LEU A 475 -22.03 -164.88 -118.00
CA LEU A 475 -21.27 -165.31 -119.17
C LEU A 475 -20.16 -166.33 -118.84
N ALA A 476 -19.68 -166.34 -117.61
CA ALA A 476 -18.62 -167.26 -117.17
C ALA A 476 -19.12 -168.67 -116.80
N GLU A 477 -20.38 -168.82 -116.38
CA GLU A 477 -20.95 -170.12 -115.99
C GLU A 477 -21.44 -170.94 -117.20
N TRP A 478 -21.96 -170.31 -118.24
CA TRP A 478 -22.36 -171.02 -119.47
C TRP A 478 -21.18 -171.50 -120.33
N SER A 479 -19.98 -171.00 -120.09
CA SER A 479 -18.79 -171.46 -120.81
C SER A 479 -18.15 -172.73 -120.19
N LYS A 480 -18.69 -173.27 -119.09
CA LYS A 480 -18.21 -174.53 -118.47
C LYS A 480 -19.17 -175.72 -118.61
N GLU A 481 -20.38 -175.49 -119.13
CA GLU A 481 -21.33 -176.53 -119.54
C GLU A 481 -21.17 -176.77 -121.06
N LEU A 482 -20.06 -177.35 -121.50
CA LEU A 482 -20.05 -178.79 -121.79
C LEU A 482 -20.90 -179.09 -123.05
N GLU A 483 -20.40 -178.83 -124.26
CA GLU A 483 -19.58 -179.80 -125.01
C GLU A 483 -20.09 -181.26 -125.03
N ARG A 484 -21.41 -181.49 -124.90
CA ARG A 484 -21.96 -182.87 -124.91
C ARG A 484 -23.18 -183.19 -125.74
N ASN A 485 -23.64 -182.39 -126.71
CA ASN A 485 -24.36 -182.92 -127.90
C ASN A 485 -24.82 -181.87 -128.93
N SER A 486 -24.50 -182.18 -130.19
CA SER A 486 -25.28 -182.07 -131.44
C SER A 486 -26.08 -180.81 -131.86
N LEU A 487 -25.63 -180.26 -133.01
CA LEU A 487 -26.37 -179.90 -134.24
C LEU A 487 -27.21 -178.60 -134.36
N ALA A 488 -26.82 -177.85 -135.41
CA ALA A 488 -27.65 -177.23 -136.47
C ALA A 488 -27.90 -175.70 -136.49
N SER A 489 -27.48 -175.13 -137.63
CA SER A 489 -28.12 -174.07 -138.44
C SER A 489 -27.93 -172.58 -138.12
N ALA A 490 -27.13 -171.95 -139.00
CA ALA A 490 -27.52 -170.92 -139.97
C ALA A 490 -27.85 -169.45 -139.58
N LEU A 491 -27.05 -168.56 -140.20
CA LEU A 491 -27.39 -167.30 -140.91
C LEU A 491 -27.58 -165.97 -140.13
N HIS A 492 -26.58 -165.07 -140.29
CA HIS A 492 -26.56 -163.66 -140.78
C HIS A 492 -27.92 -162.88 -140.94
N PRO A 493 -28.01 -161.52 -140.96
CA PRO A 493 -27.02 -160.55 -141.46
C PRO A 493 -27.03 -159.09 -140.87
N GLN A 494 -26.26 -158.22 -141.55
CA GLN A 494 -26.00 -156.78 -141.41
C GLN A 494 -27.19 -155.77 -141.41
N VAL A 495 -26.85 -154.47 -141.23
CA VAL A 495 -27.27 -153.24 -141.98
C VAL A 495 -28.10 -152.14 -141.25
N LYS A 496 -27.53 -150.90 -141.20
CA LYS A 496 -28.11 -149.51 -141.33
C LYS A 496 -29.10 -148.98 -140.23
N VAL A 497 -29.43 -147.69 -139.99
CA VAL A 497 -29.16 -146.32 -140.53
C VAL A 497 -29.85 -145.26 -139.63
N ASN A 498 -29.31 -144.01 -139.62
CA ASN A 498 -29.88 -142.65 -139.41
C ASN A 498 -30.89 -142.37 -138.25
N GLU A 499 -31.23 -141.15 -137.82
CA GLU A 499 -31.18 -139.78 -138.36
C GLU A 499 -31.42 -138.73 -137.24
N ALA A 500 -31.23 -137.45 -137.58
CA ALA A 500 -31.32 -136.26 -136.72
C ALA A 500 -32.64 -135.46 -136.87
N ALA A 501 -32.98 -134.58 -135.90
CA ALA A 501 -33.71 -133.29 -136.12
C ALA A 501 -33.94 -132.44 -134.84
N GLY A 502 -33.76 -131.11 -134.96
CA GLY A 502 -34.42 -129.98 -134.20
C GLY A 502 -33.99 -129.66 -132.74
N SER A 503 -34.08 -128.46 -132.15
CA SER A 503 -34.26 -127.05 -132.58
C SER A 503 -34.07 -126.11 -131.35
N LEU A 504 -33.33 -125.00 -131.54
CA LEU A 504 -33.38 -123.61 -131.00
C LEU A 504 -33.66 -123.18 -129.52
N LEU A 505 -32.90 -122.12 -129.13
CA LEU A 505 -33.03 -121.07 -128.04
C LEU A 505 -32.70 -121.47 -126.58
N ALA A 506 -31.99 -120.74 -125.70
CA ALA A 506 -31.40 -119.38 -125.62
C ALA A 506 -30.26 -119.39 -124.53
N LYS A 507 -29.02 -118.97 -124.81
CA LYS A 507 -28.33 -117.66 -124.57
C LYS A 507 -27.70 -117.34 -123.18
N CYS A 508 -26.41 -116.99 -123.28
CA CYS A 508 -25.58 -116.03 -122.50
C CYS A 508 -24.89 -116.50 -121.21
N SER A 509 -23.63 -116.16 -120.87
CA SER A 509 -22.39 -115.78 -121.59
C SER A 509 -21.37 -115.25 -120.56
N VAL A 510 -20.08 -115.43 -120.84
CA VAL A 510 -18.98 -114.44 -120.63
C VAL A 510 -18.39 -114.28 -119.21
N ASP A 511 -17.07 -114.51 -119.18
CA ASP A 511 -16.02 -113.79 -118.43
C ASP A 511 -15.76 -114.13 -116.96
N HIS A 512 -14.55 -114.56 -116.58
CA HIS A 512 -13.19 -113.99 -116.71
C HIS A 512 -12.77 -113.24 -115.43
N SER A 513 -11.46 -113.34 -115.23
CA SER A 513 -10.60 -112.53 -114.39
C SER A 513 -10.53 -112.91 -112.91
N SER A 514 -9.37 -113.36 -112.40
CA SER A 514 -8.12 -112.56 -112.27
C SER A 514 -8.32 -111.49 -111.18
N PRO A 515 -7.31 -111.10 -110.38
CA PRO A 515 -5.90 -111.09 -110.77
C PRO A 515 -4.92 -111.66 -109.72
N ALA A 516 -3.96 -112.49 -110.10
CA ALA A 516 -2.81 -112.19 -110.98
C ALA A 516 -1.91 -111.11 -110.38
N HIS A 517 -0.65 -111.46 -110.12
CA HIS A 517 0.49 -110.95 -110.90
C HIS A 517 1.76 -111.67 -110.45
N LEU A 518 2.08 -112.78 -111.13
CA LEU A 518 3.38 -113.45 -111.10
C LEU A 518 3.81 -113.57 -112.56
N ARG A 519 4.48 -112.52 -113.06
CA ARG A 519 5.13 -112.54 -114.38
C ARG A 519 6.16 -111.43 -114.47
N PHE A 520 7.27 -111.54 -113.73
CA PHE A 520 8.37 -110.60 -113.92
C PHE A 520 9.75 -111.14 -113.53
N CYS A 521 10.07 -112.40 -113.89
CA CYS A 521 11.39 -112.98 -113.56
C CYS A 521 12.08 -113.71 -114.72
N VAL A 522 11.59 -113.64 -115.96
CA VAL A 522 12.15 -114.43 -117.07
C VAL A 522 12.81 -113.56 -118.17
N SER A 523 12.74 -112.23 -118.09
CA SER A 523 13.43 -111.34 -119.06
C SER A 523 13.83 -109.97 -118.49
N MET A 524 14.13 -109.88 -117.18
CA MET A 524 14.60 -108.63 -116.59
C MET A 524 16.04 -108.34 -117.01
N ASP A 525 16.31 -107.11 -117.43
CA ASP A 525 17.67 -106.56 -117.49
C ASP A 525 18.00 -105.81 -116.19
N GLY A 526 19.26 -105.38 -116.02
CA GLY A 526 19.70 -104.73 -114.77
C GLY A 526 18.97 -103.42 -114.45
N LYS A 527 18.56 -102.65 -115.46
CA LYS A 527 17.83 -101.39 -115.25
C LYS A 527 16.42 -101.60 -114.71
N ASP A 528 15.74 -102.64 -115.19
CA ASP A 528 14.42 -103.01 -114.67
C ASP A 528 14.49 -103.47 -113.20
N LEU A 529 15.57 -104.16 -112.80
CA LEU A 529 15.80 -104.57 -111.41
C LEU A 529 16.04 -103.36 -110.50
N GLN A 530 16.81 -102.39 -110.96
CA GLN A 530 17.10 -101.17 -110.21
C GLN A 530 15.84 -100.32 -109.98
N MET A 531 14.99 -100.15 -111.00
CA MET A 531 13.71 -99.43 -110.84
C MET A 531 12.76 -100.13 -109.87
N PHE A 532 12.70 -101.47 -109.90
CA PHE A 532 11.86 -102.25 -109.01
C PHE A 532 12.29 -102.11 -107.53
N LEU A 533 13.61 -102.13 -107.26
CA LEU A 533 14.16 -101.94 -105.91
C LEU A 533 13.92 -100.51 -105.39
N ASN A 534 14.16 -99.50 -106.24
CA ASN A 534 13.97 -98.10 -105.85
C ASN A 534 12.49 -97.73 -105.66
N GLY A 535 11.57 -98.35 -106.40
CA GLY A 535 10.13 -98.14 -106.24
C GLY A 535 9.54 -98.70 -104.94
N ARG A 536 10.18 -99.72 -104.34
CA ARG A 536 9.68 -100.44 -103.15
C ARG A 536 10.60 -100.40 -101.93
N TRP A 537 11.47 -99.39 -101.84
CA TRP A 537 12.49 -99.23 -100.80
C TRP A 537 11.98 -99.11 -99.34
N LYS A 538 10.66 -99.02 -99.09
CA LYS A 538 10.11 -99.02 -97.72
C LYS A 538 9.64 -100.40 -97.21
N GLU A 539 9.63 -101.42 -98.07
CA GLU A 539 9.07 -102.75 -97.77
C GLU A 539 10.16 -103.84 -97.64
N HIS A 540 11.25 -103.51 -96.92
CA HIS A 540 12.47 -104.33 -96.83
C HIS A 540 12.29 -105.78 -96.32
N GLY A 541 11.18 -106.11 -95.65
CA GLY A 541 10.91 -107.47 -95.16
C GLY A 541 10.19 -108.41 -96.12
N SER A 542 9.54 -107.89 -97.18
CA SER A 542 8.60 -108.64 -98.02
C SER A 542 9.13 -109.01 -99.41
N ILE A 543 10.22 -108.39 -99.87
CA ILE A 543 10.68 -108.47 -101.27
C ILE A 543 11.72 -109.59 -101.50
N GLY A 544 12.28 -110.15 -100.42
CA GLY A 544 13.38 -111.14 -100.49
C GLY A 544 13.04 -112.41 -101.28
N ASN A 545 11.81 -112.92 -101.19
CA ASN A 545 11.40 -114.13 -101.92
C ASN A 545 11.27 -113.89 -103.43
N GLU A 546 10.88 -112.68 -103.84
CA GLU A 546 10.69 -112.30 -105.23
C GLU A 546 12.04 -112.07 -105.92
N ILE A 547 12.98 -111.41 -105.23
CA ILE A 547 14.38 -111.23 -105.70
C ILE A 547 15.09 -112.60 -105.80
N ALA A 548 14.90 -113.49 -104.82
CA ALA A 548 15.49 -114.82 -104.85
C ALA A 548 14.99 -115.68 -106.02
N MET A 549 13.73 -115.51 -106.43
CA MET A 549 13.18 -116.18 -107.62
C MET A 549 13.71 -115.58 -108.92
N ALA A 550 13.86 -114.24 -109.00
CA ALA A 550 14.46 -113.57 -110.16
C ALA A 550 15.93 -113.96 -110.40
N LEU A 551 16.73 -114.04 -109.33
CA LEU A 551 18.14 -114.44 -109.42
C LEU A 551 18.31 -115.92 -109.78
N LYS A 552 17.41 -116.81 -109.35
CA LYS A 552 17.47 -118.25 -109.69
C LYS A 552 17.07 -118.55 -111.13
N LEU A 553 16.26 -117.69 -111.75
CA LEU A 553 15.76 -117.88 -113.12
C LEU A 553 16.57 -117.11 -114.17
N SER A 554 17.55 -116.30 -113.76
CA SER A 554 18.46 -115.57 -114.66
C SER A 554 19.55 -116.50 -115.21
N GLY A 555 19.84 -116.39 -116.52
CA GLY A 555 20.92 -117.11 -117.18
C GLY A 555 22.33 -116.67 -116.73
N ASP A 556 22.47 -115.45 -116.22
CA ASP A 556 23.69 -114.94 -115.55
C ASP A 556 23.28 -114.00 -114.39
N PRO A 557 23.15 -114.54 -113.17
CA PRO A 557 22.70 -113.77 -112.01
C PRO A 557 23.70 -112.69 -111.58
N ALA A 558 25.00 -112.91 -111.80
CA ALA A 558 26.04 -111.96 -111.40
C ALA A 558 26.02 -110.73 -112.30
N LYS A 559 25.87 -110.92 -113.61
CA LYS A 559 25.70 -109.80 -114.55
C LYS A 559 24.42 -109.01 -114.28
N LEU A 560 23.31 -109.68 -113.98
CA LEU A 560 22.03 -109.00 -113.67
C LEU A 560 22.14 -108.06 -112.45
N VAL A 561 22.86 -108.47 -111.41
CA VAL A 561 23.08 -107.62 -110.23
C VAL A 561 24.02 -106.46 -110.54
N LEU A 562 25.09 -106.71 -111.30
CA LEU A 562 26.04 -105.66 -111.69
C LEU A 562 25.39 -104.60 -112.57
N ASP A 563 24.61 -104.99 -113.58
CA ASP A 563 23.88 -104.08 -114.47
C ASP A 563 22.83 -103.25 -113.70
N ALA A 564 22.39 -103.70 -112.52
CA ALA A 564 21.46 -102.96 -111.64
C ALA A 564 22.16 -102.02 -110.64
N MET A 565 23.47 -102.14 -110.49
CA MET A 565 24.30 -101.32 -109.60
C MET A 565 24.99 -100.14 -110.31
N GLU A 566 25.10 -100.17 -111.64
CA GLU A 566 25.36 -98.96 -112.46
C GLU A 566 24.21 -97.96 -112.36
#